data_AF-A0A821YIB1-F1
#
_entry.id   AF-A0A821YIB1-F1
#
_cell.length_a   1.000
_cell.length_b   1.000
_cell.length_c   1.000
_cell.angle_alpha   90.00
_cell.angle_beta   90.00
_cell.angle_gamma   90.00
#
_symmetry.space_group_name_H-M   'P 1'
#
loop_
_entity.id
_entity.type
_entity.pdbx_description
1 polymer ?
#
loop_
_entity_poly.entity_id
_entity_poly.type
_entity_poly.pdbx_seq_one_letter_code
_entity_poly.pdbx_strand_id
1 'polypeptide(L)'
;IPGPGENGEGVSLKDGEEKQRGKKSVDDYGFNEVASEKISLDRHARDTRPEECKYWKYPSIDKLPTASVVLVFFDEGWSTLVRTFHSV
;
A
#
# COMPACT_ATOMS: atom_id res chain seq x y z
N ILE A 1 19.43 -3.36 4.51
CA ILE A 1 18.88 -4.00 3.30
C ILE A 1 17.42 -3.57 3.24
N PRO A 2 16.92 -3.02 2.12
CA PRO A 2 15.50 -2.67 1.98
C PRO A 2 14.62 -3.90 2.23
N GLY A 3 13.50 -3.73 2.94
CA GLY A 3 12.55 -4.81 3.20
C GLY A 3 11.76 -5.24 1.95
N PRO A 4 10.99 -6.33 2.03
CA PRO A 4 10.10 -6.73 0.95
C PRO A 4 9.12 -5.61 0.57
N GLY A 5 8.97 -5.33 -0.74
CA GLY A 5 8.00 -4.36 -1.25
C GLY A 5 8.39 -2.89 -1.15
N GLU A 6 9.57 -2.58 -0.60
CA GLU A 6 10.11 -1.22 -0.56
C GLU A 6 10.34 -0.66 -1.97
N ASN A 7 10.08 0.64 -2.15
CA ASN A 7 10.11 1.33 -3.43
C ASN A 7 9.18 0.71 -4.50
N GLY A 8 8.18 -0.07 -4.09
CA GLY A 8 7.25 -0.75 -4.98
C GLY A 8 7.83 -1.97 -5.70
N GLU A 9 8.94 -2.53 -5.21
CA GLU A 9 9.51 -3.76 -5.77
C GLU A 9 8.59 -4.97 -5.56
N GLY A 10 8.70 -5.97 -6.45
CA GLY A 10 7.90 -7.19 -6.38
C GLY A 10 8.24 -8.04 -5.15
N VAL A 11 7.22 -8.66 -4.54
CA VAL A 11 7.39 -9.61 -3.43
C VAL A 11 7.04 -11.02 -3.90
N SER A 12 8.04 -11.90 -3.86
CA SER A 12 7.88 -13.31 -4.16
C SER A 12 7.74 -14.12 -2.87
N LEU A 13 6.69 -14.94 -2.81
CA LEU A 13 6.50 -15.91 -1.73
C LEU A 13 7.41 -17.13 -1.94
N LYS A 14 7.88 -17.72 -0.85
CA LYS A 14 8.59 -19.01 -0.88
C LYS A 14 7.63 -20.11 -1.32
N ASP A 15 8.16 -21.10 -2.04
CA ASP A 15 7.38 -22.27 -2.44
C ASP A 15 6.90 -23.08 -1.22
N GLY A 16 5.94 -23.98 -1.45
CA GLY A 16 5.33 -24.81 -0.41
C GLY A 16 4.13 -24.13 0.25
N GLU A 17 4.06 -24.23 1.57
CA GLU A 17 2.90 -23.79 2.38
C GLU A 17 2.61 -22.29 2.21
N GLU A 18 3.64 -21.45 2.16
CA GLU A 18 3.48 -20.00 2.05
C GLU A 18 2.80 -19.61 0.72
N LYS A 19 3.20 -20.21 -0.39
CA LYS A 19 2.56 -20.02 -1.69
C LYS A 19 1.15 -20.58 -1.74
N GLN A 20 0.86 -21.68 -1.03
CA GLN A 20 -0.51 -22.20 -0.91
C GLN A 20 -1.41 -21.25 -0.11
N ARG A 21 -0.93 -20.71 1.01
CA ARG A 21 -1.63 -19.68 1.77
C ARG A 21 -1.88 -18.42 0.94
N GLY A 22 -0.88 -17.99 0.17
CA GLY A 22 -1.03 -16.85 -0.74
C GLY A 22 -2.07 -17.06 -1.84
N LYS A 23 -2.17 -18.28 -2.39
CA LYS A 23 -3.25 -18.65 -3.33
C LYS A 23 -4.61 -18.60 -2.64
N LYS A 24 -4.73 -19.20 -1.46
CA LYS A 24 -5.98 -19.19 -0.70
C LYS A 24 -6.43 -17.76 -0.36
N SER A 25 -5.52 -16.87 0.04
CA SER A 25 -5.87 -15.47 0.32
C SER A 25 -6.37 -14.73 -0.92
N VAL A 26 -5.90 -15.10 -2.12
CA VAL A 26 -6.44 -14.54 -3.36
C VAL A 26 -7.89 -14.99 -3.56
N ASP A 27 -8.23 -16.24 -3.22
CA ASP A 27 -9.60 -16.73 -3.29
C ASP A 27 -10.51 -16.04 -2.24
N ASP A 28 -9.98 -15.79 -1.03
CA ASP A 28 -10.74 -15.20 0.08
C ASP A 28 -10.92 -13.67 -0.04
N TYR A 29 -9.88 -12.94 -0.45
CA TYR A 29 -9.84 -11.46 -0.45
C TYR A 29 -9.69 -10.83 -1.85
N GLY A 30 -9.45 -11.63 -2.90
CA GLY A 30 -9.18 -11.14 -4.25
C GLY A 30 -7.74 -10.69 -4.49
N PHE A 31 -6.85 -10.79 -3.49
CA PHE A 31 -5.44 -10.43 -3.60
C PHE A 31 -4.55 -11.23 -2.62
N ASN A 32 -3.23 -11.12 -2.77
CA ASN A 32 -2.28 -11.90 -1.98
C ASN A 32 -1.99 -11.24 -0.62
N GLU A 33 -2.85 -11.51 0.37
CA GLU A 33 -2.69 -10.98 1.73
C GLU A 33 -1.37 -11.46 2.39
N VAL A 34 -0.93 -12.69 2.11
CA VAL A 34 0.35 -13.21 2.65
C VAL A 34 1.56 -12.41 2.15
N ALA A 35 1.51 -11.93 0.90
CA ALA A 35 2.52 -11.02 0.39
C ALA A 35 2.39 -9.64 1.04
N SER A 36 1.15 -9.14 1.23
CA SER A 36 0.89 -7.86 1.89
C SER A 36 1.43 -7.84 3.33
N GLU A 37 1.20 -8.88 4.13
CA GLU A 37 1.70 -9.01 5.51
C GLU A 37 3.25 -8.91 5.62
N LYS A 38 3.98 -9.24 4.56
CA LYS A 38 5.45 -9.14 4.52
C LYS A 38 5.96 -7.75 4.19
N ILE A 39 5.11 -6.89 3.66
CA ILE A 39 5.45 -5.54 3.26
C ILE A 39 5.24 -4.61 4.47
N SER A 40 6.17 -3.69 4.68
CA SER A 40 6.06 -2.68 5.74
C SER A 40 4.80 -1.82 5.61
N LEU A 41 4.10 -1.57 6.73
CA LEU A 41 2.95 -0.65 6.75
C LEU A 41 3.34 0.77 6.31
N ASP A 42 4.58 1.17 6.57
CA ASP A 42 5.15 2.48 6.22
C ASP A 42 6.09 2.43 4.99
N ARG A 43 5.88 1.48 4.07
CA ARG A 43 6.76 1.32 2.90
C ARG A 43 6.86 2.61 2.09
N HIS A 44 8.03 2.89 1.52
CA HIS A 44 8.14 3.95 0.52
C HIS A 44 7.66 3.46 -0.84
N ALA A 45 6.85 4.27 -1.52
CA ALA A 45 6.48 4.05 -2.92
C ALA A 45 7.42 4.83 -3.84
N ARG A 46 7.67 4.28 -5.04
CA ARG A 46 8.43 4.99 -6.07
C ARG A 46 7.61 6.14 -6.64
N ASP A 47 8.20 7.34 -6.69
CA ASP A 47 7.60 8.46 -7.39
C ASP A 47 7.78 8.28 -8.91
N THR A 48 6.67 8.09 -9.62
CA THR A 48 6.63 7.91 -11.08
C THR A 48 5.97 9.10 -11.79
N ARG A 49 5.68 10.17 -11.06
CA ARG A 49 5.06 11.38 -11.62
C ARG A 49 6.05 12.08 -12.57
N PRO A 50 5.55 12.79 -13.59
CA PRO A 50 6.38 13.67 -14.42
C PRO A 50 7.20 14.64 -13.56
N GLU A 51 8.42 14.96 -13.99
CA GLU A 51 9.32 15.81 -13.20
C GLU A 51 8.72 17.20 -12.96
N GLU A 52 7.90 17.67 -13.91
CA GLU A 52 7.16 18.92 -13.84
C GLU A 52 6.25 18.98 -12.61
N CYS A 53 5.69 17.84 -12.16
CA CYS A 53 4.79 17.76 -11.00
C CYS A 53 5.43 18.30 -9.70
N LYS A 54 6.76 18.24 -9.57
CA LYS A 54 7.49 18.75 -8.41
C LYS A 54 7.52 20.28 -8.33
N TYR A 55 7.24 20.96 -9.44
CA TYR A 55 7.33 22.41 -9.56
C TYR A 55 5.98 23.13 -9.60
N TRP A 56 4.87 22.40 -9.49
CA TRP A 56 3.54 23.01 -9.35
C TRP A 56 3.43 23.76 -8.02
N LYS A 57 3.05 25.04 -8.10
CA LYS A 57 2.90 25.90 -6.93
C LYS A 57 1.43 25.93 -6.52
N TYR A 58 1.17 25.48 -5.30
CA TYR A 58 -0.15 25.55 -4.68
C TYR A 58 -0.25 26.84 -3.84
N PRO A 59 -1.46 27.32 -3.54
CA PRO A 59 -1.68 28.33 -2.52
C PRO A 59 -1.05 27.93 -1.18
N SER A 60 -0.83 28.92 -0.31
CA SER A 60 -0.33 28.68 1.04
C SER A 60 -1.27 27.73 1.82
N ILE A 61 -0.70 26.99 2.78
CA ILE A 61 -1.41 25.91 3.50
C ILE A 61 -2.72 26.39 4.17
N ASP A 62 -2.78 27.64 4.61
CA ASP A 62 -3.94 28.31 5.20
C ASP A 62 -5.10 28.55 4.22
N LYS A 63 -4.82 28.51 2.91
CA LYS A 63 -5.80 28.70 1.83
C LYS A 63 -6.26 27.38 1.21
N LEU A 64 -5.62 26.27 1.56
CA LEU A 64 -6.06 24.96 1.13
C LEU A 64 -7.27 24.52 1.96
N PRO A 65 -8.32 23.97 1.34
CA PRO A 65 -9.46 23.48 2.08
C PRO A 65 -9.06 22.27 2.95
N THR A 66 -9.71 22.13 4.09
CA THR A 66 -9.61 20.91 4.90
C THR A 66 -10.30 19.75 4.17
N ALA A 67 -9.76 18.55 4.30
CA ALA A 67 -10.37 17.33 3.77
C ALA A 67 -10.75 16.38 4.90
N SER A 68 -11.89 15.70 4.75
CA SER A 68 -12.24 14.54 5.57
C SER A 68 -12.07 13.29 4.71
N VAL A 69 -11.24 12.36 5.17
CA VAL A 69 -11.04 11.07 4.51
C VAL A 69 -12.01 10.07 5.12
N VAL A 70 -12.93 9.54 4.31
CA VAL A 70 -13.91 8.54 4.73
C VAL A 70 -13.58 7.22 4.06
N LEU A 71 -13.18 6.23 4.87
CA LEU A 71 -12.86 4.89 4.39
C LEU A 71 -13.97 3.92 4.81
N VAL A 72 -14.68 3.37 3.81
CA VAL A 72 -15.68 2.32 4.01
C VAL A 72 -15.03 0.99 3.64
N PHE A 73 -15.12 0.00 4.52
CA PHE A 73 -14.53 -1.33 4.30
C PHE A 73 -15.57 -2.42 4.60
N PHE A 74 -15.42 -3.57 3.95
CA PHE A 74 -16.20 -4.78 4.21
C PHE A 74 -15.29 -5.99 3.95
N ASP A 75 -15.07 -6.84 4.96
CA ASP A 75 -14.19 -8.01 4.90
C ASP A 75 -12.80 -7.76 4.28
N GLU A 76 -12.24 -6.57 4.53
CA GLU A 76 -10.92 -6.16 4.04
C GLU A 76 -9.78 -6.89 4.80
N GLY A 77 -8.69 -7.20 4.09
CA GLY A 77 -7.46 -7.72 4.71
C GLY A 77 -6.91 -6.75 5.76
N TRP A 78 -6.52 -7.27 6.93
CA TRP A 78 -6.04 -6.41 8.03
C TRP A 78 -4.83 -5.58 7.62
N SER A 79 -3.88 -6.18 6.90
CA SER A 79 -2.64 -5.50 6.53
C SER A 79 -2.87 -4.39 5.50
N THR A 80 -3.81 -4.57 4.56
CA THR A 80 -4.16 -3.55 3.56
C THR A 80 -4.95 -2.40 4.17
N LEU A 81 -5.87 -2.70 5.08
CA LEU A 81 -6.64 -1.69 5.81
C LEU A 81 -5.72 -0.77 6.62
N VAL A 82 -4.86 -1.34 7.46
CA VAL A 82 -3.94 -0.53 8.30
C VAL A 82 -2.93 0.25 7.46
N ARG A 83 -2.42 -0.33 6.37
CA ARG A 83 -1.51 0.37 5.46
C ARG A 83 -2.17 1.58 4.79
N THR A 84 -3.48 1.51 4.54
CA THR A 84 -4.24 2.65 4.03
C THR A 84 -4.31 3.77 5.06
N PHE A 85 -4.58 3.44 6.33
CA PHE A 85 -4.57 4.42 7.42
C PHE A 85 -3.20 5.07 7.63
N HIS A 86 -2.10 4.32 7.55
CA HIS A 86 -0.74 4.85 7.72
C HIS A 86 -0.30 5.77 6.57
N SER A 87 -0.85 5.58 5.37
CA SER A 87 -0.47 6.36 4.18
C SER A 87 -1.20 7.70 4.06
N VAL A 88 -2.34 7.86 4.73
CA VAL A 88 -3.14 9.10 4.73
C VAL A 88 -2.53 10.10 5.70
#